data_AF-A0AAW9PQD1-F1
#
_entry.id   AF-A0AAW9PQD1-F1
#
_cell.length_a   1.000
_cell.length_b   1.000
_cell.length_c   1.000
_cell.angle_alpha   90.00
_cell.angle_beta   90.00
_cell.angle_gamma   90.00
#
_symmetry.space_group_name_H-M   'P 1'
#
loop_
_entity.id
_entity.type
_entity.pdbx_description
1 polymer ?
#
loop_
_entity_poly.entity_id
_entity_poly.type
_entity_poly.pdbx_seq_one_letter_code
_entity_poly.pdbx_strand_id
1 'polypeptide(L)'
;MASLKNAIEDIVVFEAKEQLKRLGNVVREQIDLSEVVAYALNRLPPLYASTSRGWLQQRKRANIELKPQIVSAVQHAMLNVRRDPLRRSTPLSVDDLDSPAHALAKLQKLLGKSDMKWKDVPNIVQTTFDESKSSAEYGYMSISDRSRVKEIKGYLQRTKSSNDTRRSFQDAAVMLEDPMDMKEFESYMLMTNCVFTNVLENLVIQVAQDQTHRMSMVLARHVEIDDVAAYALNRLPTMYATTEQGVERQTQRARQEMSNQIASTVIQALMTLSKTPRRLVSPIPILKFEEEREQALTELRQLLQRDDITWRNLPRLIEEALEQSTMRSTNWRQRWRMLGQIYREMYLKPGDADIFLTQSEDGEVLLIQANTKESFWMLAEHSQALGRSTLRLFPSVAYIELSSYLLETPLTYTRDEMAADGIM
;
A
#
# COMPACT_ATOMS: atom_id res chain seq x y z
N MET A 1 -2.62 -10.24 5.81
CA MET A 1 -3.26 -11.34 5.04
C MET A 1 -2.88 -11.11 3.60
N ALA A 2 -1.93 -11.90 3.06
CA ALA A 2 -1.36 -11.65 1.73
C ALA A 2 -0.63 -12.85 1.11
N SER A 3 -0.88 -14.08 1.57
CA SER A 3 -0.26 -15.26 0.98
C SER A 3 -1.06 -15.81 -0.21
N LEU A 4 -2.23 -15.24 -0.54
CA LEU A 4 -3.12 -15.72 -1.60
C LEU A 4 -3.12 -14.74 -2.77
N LYS A 5 -2.82 -15.21 -3.98
CA LYS A 5 -2.93 -14.41 -5.22
C LYS A 5 -3.30 -15.27 -6.42
N ASN A 6 -4.04 -14.70 -7.37
CA ASN A 6 -4.31 -15.33 -8.66
C ASN A 6 -3.18 -15.07 -9.67
N ALA A 7 -2.55 -16.14 -10.16
CA ALA A 7 -1.41 -16.06 -11.09
C ALA A 7 -1.76 -15.50 -12.47
N ILE A 8 -3.04 -15.50 -12.84
CA ILE A 8 -3.49 -15.04 -14.15
C ILE A 8 -3.64 -13.52 -14.21
N GLU A 9 -3.89 -12.85 -13.08
CA GLU A 9 -4.08 -11.38 -13.03
C GLU A 9 -2.93 -10.65 -13.70
N ASP A 10 -1.69 -11.00 -13.35
CA ASP A 10 -0.50 -10.35 -13.87
C ASP A 10 -0.38 -10.49 -15.40
N ILE A 11 -0.70 -11.69 -15.91
CA ILE A 11 -0.58 -12.04 -17.32
C ILE A 11 -1.67 -11.34 -18.13
N VAL A 12 -2.90 -11.27 -17.60
CA VAL A 12 -4.02 -10.58 -18.24
C VAL A 12 -3.77 -9.08 -18.29
N VAL A 13 -3.28 -8.47 -17.20
CA VAL A 13 -2.93 -7.04 -17.19
C VAL A 13 -1.82 -6.73 -18.19
N PHE A 14 -0.78 -7.56 -18.25
CA PHE A 14 0.32 -7.40 -19.20
C PHE A 14 -0.19 -7.47 -20.65
N GLU A 15 -0.96 -8.51 -20.97
CA GLU A 15 -1.53 -8.69 -22.31
C GLU A 15 -2.48 -7.55 -22.69
N ALA A 16 -3.34 -7.10 -21.78
CA ALA A 16 -4.21 -5.97 -22.00
C ALA A 16 -3.43 -4.68 -22.28
N LYS A 17 -2.33 -4.42 -21.56
CA LYS A 17 -1.45 -3.29 -21.83
C LYS A 17 -0.76 -3.41 -23.20
N GLU A 18 -0.28 -4.60 -23.58
CA GLU A 18 0.33 -4.82 -24.89
C GLU A 18 -0.65 -4.59 -26.04
N GLN A 19 -1.86 -5.16 -25.94
CA GLN A 19 -2.89 -4.97 -26.97
C GLN A 19 -3.33 -3.50 -27.05
N LEU A 20 -3.45 -2.82 -25.91
CA LEU A 20 -3.80 -1.39 -25.88
C LEU A 20 -2.74 -0.50 -26.54
N LYS A 21 -1.45 -0.84 -26.42
CA LYS A 21 -0.35 -0.13 -27.11
C LYS A 21 -0.42 -0.28 -28.64
N ARG A 22 -1.01 -1.36 -29.15
CA ARG A 22 -1.17 -1.61 -30.59
C ARG A 22 -2.37 -0.86 -31.18
N LEU A 23 -3.28 -0.37 -30.33
CA LEU A 23 -4.47 0.40 -30.74
C LEU A 23 -4.15 1.90 -30.86
N GLY A 24 -4.86 2.60 -31.74
CA GLY A 24 -4.71 4.04 -31.92
C GLY A 24 -5.20 4.86 -30.71
N ASN A 25 -4.65 6.06 -30.53
CA ASN A 25 -4.90 6.92 -29.36
C ASN A 25 -6.40 7.20 -29.09
N VAL A 26 -7.22 7.33 -30.14
CA VAL A 26 -8.66 7.59 -30.02
C VAL A 26 -9.42 6.47 -29.30
N VAL A 27 -9.06 5.21 -29.59
CA VAL A 27 -9.69 4.04 -28.95
C VAL A 27 -9.17 3.86 -27.53
N ARG A 28 -7.91 4.24 -27.29
CA ARG A 28 -7.26 4.16 -25.98
C ARG A 28 -7.93 5.03 -24.93
N GLU A 29 -8.42 6.20 -25.30
CA GLU A 29 -9.13 7.11 -24.40
C GLU A 29 -10.56 6.63 -24.06
N GLN A 30 -11.12 5.73 -24.87
CA GLN A 30 -12.48 5.21 -24.69
C GLN A 30 -12.53 3.89 -23.91
N ILE A 31 -11.38 3.27 -23.63
CA ILE A 31 -11.29 1.97 -22.97
C ILE A 31 -10.69 2.17 -21.58
N ASP A 32 -11.41 1.70 -20.54
CA ASP A 32 -10.83 1.56 -19.21
C ASP A 32 -10.11 0.22 -19.08
N LEU A 33 -8.82 0.27 -18.74
CA LEU A 33 -8.00 -0.92 -18.55
C LEU A 33 -8.54 -1.81 -17.42
N SER A 34 -9.04 -1.21 -16.34
CA SER A 34 -9.53 -1.96 -15.17
C SER A 34 -10.75 -2.81 -15.53
N GLU A 35 -11.68 -2.24 -16.30
CA GLU A 35 -12.89 -2.94 -16.76
C GLU A 35 -12.57 -4.04 -17.77
N VAL A 36 -11.62 -3.80 -18.69
CA VAL A 36 -11.13 -4.83 -19.63
C VAL A 36 -10.55 -6.02 -18.87
N VAL A 37 -9.71 -5.76 -17.87
CA VAL A 37 -9.08 -6.81 -17.06
C VAL A 37 -10.12 -7.59 -16.27
N ALA A 38 -11.03 -6.92 -15.56
CA ALA A 38 -12.09 -7.59 -14.80
C ALA A 38 -13.02 -8.42 -15.71
N TYR A 39 -13.37 -7.91 -16.89
CA TYR A 39 -14.18 -8.63 -17.87
C TYR A 39 -13.47 -9.89 -18.38
N ALA A 40 -12.17 -9.80 -18.67
CA ALA A 40 -11.39 -10.95 -19.11
C ALA A 40 -11.23 -12.00 -18.00
N LEU A 41 -10.92 -11.56 -16.77
CA LEU A 41 -10.72 -12.45 -15.62
C LEU A 41 -11.99 -13.23 -15.22
N ASN A 42 -13.17 -12.64 -15.41
CA ASN A 42 -14.46 -13.31 -15.19
C ASN A 42 -14.77 -14.44 -16.19
N ARG A 43 -13.98 -14.58 -17.26
CA ARG A 43 -14.14 -15.60 -18.32
C ARG A 43 -13.00 -16.61 -18.34
N LEU A 44 -11.98 -16.41 -17.51
CA LEU A 44 -10.80 -17.26 -17.43
C LEU A 44 -10.88 -18.13 -16.17
N PRO A 45 -10.33 -19.37 -16.22
CA PRO A 45 -10.26 -20.20 -15.03
C PRO A 45 -9.34 -19.53 -13.98
N PRO A 46 -9.74 -19.42 -12.70
CA PRO A 46 -8.86 -18.89 -11.67
C PRO A 46 -7.67 -19.81 -11.40
N LEU A 47 -6.49 -19.24 -11.16
CA LEU A 47 -5.28 -19.97 -10.77
C LEU A 47 -4.65 -19.34 -9.53
N TYR A 48 -5.35 -19.44 -8.41
CA TYR A 48 -4.86 -19.09 -7.09
C TYR A 48 -3.74 -20.02 -6.64
N ALA A 49 -2.72 -19.42 -6.05
CA ALA A 49 -1.71 -20.13 -5.29
C ALA A 49 -1.58 -19.48 -3.91
N SER A 50 -1.14 -20.29 -2.95
CA SER A 50 -0.72 -19.90 -1.59
C SER A 50 0.80 -20.02 -1.39
N THR A 51 1.50 -20.67 -2.33
CA THR A 51 2.92 -21.03 -2.21
C THR A 51 3.74 -20.53 -3.39
N SER A 52 5.02 -20.24 -3.17
CA SER A 52 5.96 -19.82 -4.22
C SER A 52 6.06 -20.82 -5.38
N ARG A 53 6.18 -22.12 -5.07
CA ARG A 53 6.25 -23.18 -6.08
C ARG A 53 4.94 -23.31 -6.85
N GLY A 54 3.80 -23.26 -6.15
CA GLY A 54 2.48 -23.26 -6.77
C GLY A 54 2.32 -22.07 -7.71
N TRP A 55 2.72 -20.89 -7.25
CA TRP A 55 2.69 -19.65 -8.03
C TRP A 55 3.49 -19.77 -9.34
N LEU A 56 4.74 -20.23 -9.28
CA LEU A 56 5.57 -20.43 -10.47
C LEU A 56 4.95 -21.46 -11.42
N GLN A 57 4.43 -22.56 -10.88
CA GLN A 57 3.78 -23.60 -11.68
C GLN A 57 2.52 -23.07 -12.38
N GLN A 58 1.67 -22.31 -11.68
CA GLN A 58 0.47 -21.72 -12.28
C GLN A 58 0.81 -20.67 -13.32
N ARG A 59 1.85 -19.83 -13.10
CA ARG A 59 2.34 -18.90 -14.12
C ARG A 59 2.85 -19.62 -15.36
N LYS A 60 3.60 -20.71 -15.19
CA LYS A 60 4.07 -21.54 -16.31
C LYS A 60 2.90 -22.14 -17.07
N ARG A 61 1.93 -22.69 -16.35
CA ARG A 61 0.70 -23.24 -16.94
C ARG A 61 -0.07 -22.18 -17.72
N ALA A 62 -0.28 -21.00 -17.14
CA ALA A 62 -0.99 -19.91 -17.80
C ALA A 62 -0.27 -19.44 -19.08
N ASN A 63 1.06 -19.36 -19.08
CA ASN A 63 1.84 -18.97 -20.25
C ASN A 63 1.86 -20.01 -21.38
N ILE A 64 1.80 -21.30 -21.05
CA ILE A 64 1.89 -22.39 -22.03
C ILE A 64 0.48 -22.78 -22.53
N GLU A 65 -0.46 -23.02 -21.62
CA GLU A 65 -1.77 -23.60 -21.93
C GLU A 65 -2.84 -22.53 -22.17
N LEU A 66 -2.87 -21.49 -21.32
CA LEU A 66 -3.98 -20.52 -21.31
C LEU A 66 -3.71 -19.27 -22.14
N LYS A 67 -2.48 -19.05 -22.59
CA LYS A 67 -2.10 -17.87 -23.39
C LYS A 67 -3.06 -17.56 -24.56
N PRO A 68 -3.44 -18.53 -25.44
CA PRO A 68 -4.39 -18.22 -26.51
C PRO A 68 -5.78 -17.81 -25.99
N GLN A 69 -6.24 -18.42 -24.90
CA GLN A 69 -7.51 -18.07 -24.27
C GLN A 69 -7.45 -16.68 -23.64
N ILE A 70 -6.34 -16.33 -23.00
CA ILE A 70 -6.10 -15.00 -22.42
C ILE A 70 -6.13 -13.94 -23.51
N VAL A 71 -5.41 -14.14 -24.61
CA VAL A 71 -5.38 -13.22 -25.75
C VAL A 71 -6.78 -12.99 -26.30
N SER A 72 -7.55 -14.07 -26.54
CA SER A 72 -8.93 -13.99 -27.03
C SER A 72 -9.85 -13.30 -26.02
N ALA A 73 -9.76 -13.63 -24.73
CA ALA A 73 -10.59 -13.03 -23.68
C ALA A 73 -10.35 -11.52 -23.56
N VAL A 74 -9.09 -11.08 -23.64
CA VAL A 74 -8.72 -9.65 -23.62
C VAL A 74 -9.22 -8.95 -24.89
N GLN A 75 -9.10 -9.57 -26.07
CA GLN A 75 -9.64 -9.00 -27.31
C GLN A 75 -11.17 -8.82 -27.22
N HIS A 76 -11.88 -9.85 -26.76
CA HIS A 76 -13.32 -9.76 -26.54
C HIS A 76 -13.67 -8.71 -25.48
N ALA A 77 -12.85 -8.56 -24.44
CA ALA A 77 -13.03 -7.53 -23.44
C ALA A 77 -12.91 -6.14 -24.05
N MET A 78 -11.88 -5.87 -24.86
CA MET A 78 -11.70 -4.58 -25.53
C MET A 78 -12.83 -4.21 -26.50
N LEU A 79 -13.46 -5.21 -27.13
CA LEU A 79 -14.61 -4.97 -28.03
C LEU A 79 -15.90 -4.62 -27.27
N ASN A 80 -16.12 -5.26 -26.12
CA ASN A 80 -17.36 -5.14 -25.33
C ASN A 80 -17.28 -4.02 -24.29
N VAL A 81 -16.10 -3.73 -23.75
CA VAL A 81 -15.85 -2.65 -22.81
C VAL A 81 -15.65 -1.37 -23.61
N ARG A 82 -16.76 -0.70 -23.91
CA ARG A 82 -16.75 0.69 -24.39
C ARG A 82 -17.23 1.57 -23.25
N ARG A 83 -16.57 2.70 -23.01
CA ARG A 83 -17.06 3.72 -22.08
C ARG A 83 -18.44 4.17 -22.54
N ASP A 84 -19.48 3.71 -21.85
CA ASP A 84 -20.82 4.25 -22.00
C ASP A 84 -20.82 5.66 -21.38
N PRO A 85 -20.96 6.74 -22.17
CA PRO A 85 -20.90 8.11 -21.65
C PRO A 85 -22.06 8.43 -20.68
N LEU A 86 -23.10 7.58 -20.67
CA LEU A 86 -24.25 7.68 -19.76
C LEU A 86 -24.05 6.88 -18.47
N ARG A 87 -23.06 6.00 -18.41
CA ARG A 87 -22.79 5.14 -17.25
C ARG A 87 -21.81 5.89 -16.34
N ARG A 88 -22.36 6.60 -15.35
CA ARG A 88 -21.54 7.17 -14.26
C ARG A 88 -21.10 6.00 -13.36
N SER A 89 -19.96 5.39 -13.67
CA SER A 89 -19.33 4.47 -12.74
C SER A 89 -18.74 5.28 -11.60
N THR A 90 -19.22 5.04 -10.37
CA THR A 90 -18.45 5.39 -9.19
C THR A 90 -17.30 4.37 -9.12
N PRO A 91 -16.04 4.78 -9.38
CA PRO A 91 -14.92 3.89 -9.19
C PRO A 91 -14.88 3.46 -7.73
N LEU A 92 -14.36 2.26 -7.46
CA LEU A 92 -14.09 1.81 -6.09
C LEU A 92 -13.33 2.90 -5.32
N SER A 93 -13.75 3.16 -4.08
CA SER A 93 -13.17 4.20 -3.23
C SER A 93 -11.65 3.99 -3.09
N VAL A 94 -10.89 5.09 -3.16
CA VAL A 94 -9.42 5.09 -3.09
C VAL A 94 -8.92 4.45 -1.79
N ASP A 95 -9.71 4.51 -0.72
CA ASP A 95 -9.35 3.98 0.61
C ASP A 95 -9.38 2.43 0.69
N ASP A 96 -10.20 1.76 -0.14
CA ASP A 96 -10.30 0.29 -0.20
C ASP A 96 -9.19 -0.34 -1.08
N LEU A 97 -8.53 0.47 -1.90
CA LEU A 97 -7.51 0.05 -2.87
C LEU A 97 -6.11 0.48 -2.50
N ASP A 98 -5.99 1.24 -1.40
CA ASP A 98 -4.72 1.58 -0.79
C ASP A 98 -3.97 0.28 -0.49
N SER A 99 -3.06 -0.03 -1.40
CA SER A 99 -2.13 -1.14 -1.33
C SER A 99 -0.76 -0.52 -1.08
N PRO A 100 0.12 -1.20 -0.34
CA PRO A 100 1.49 -0.70 -0.15
C PRO A 100 2.18 -0.43 -1.50
N ALA A 101 1.83 -1.14 -2.58
CA ALA A 101 2.34 -0.84 -3.91
C ALA A 101 1.93 0.56 -4.41
N HIS A 102 0.70 1.02 -4.14
CA HIS A 102 0.22 2.36 -4.51
C HIS A 102 0.99 3.46 -3.76
N ALA A 103 1.24 3.25 -2.46
CA ALA A 103 2.05 4.17 -1.67
C ALA A 103 3.49 4.26 -2.22
N LEU A 104 4.10 3.13 -2.56
CA LEU A 104 5.43 3.12 -3.17
C LEU A 104 5.44 3.83 -4.53
N ALA A 105 4.43 3.62 -5.39
CA ALA A 105 4.32 4.34 -6.65
C ALA A 105 4.18 5.86 -6.46
N LYS A 106 3.44 6.30 -5.42
CA LYS A 106 3.36 7.73 -5.07
C LYS A 106 4.73 8.26 -4.62
N LEU A 107 5.46 7.49 -3.83
CA LEU A 107 6.83 7.84 -3.41
C LEU A 107 7.81 7.90 -4.59
N GLN A 108 7.74 6.95 -5.53
CA GLN A 108 8.56 6.96 -6.74
C GLN A 108 8.36 8.24 -7.56
N LYS A 109 7.10 8.69 -7.69
CA LYS A 109 6.77 9.97 -8.36
C LYS A 109 7.32 11.18 -7.60
N LEU A 110 7.14 11.22 -6.28
CA LEU A 110 7.62 12.33 -5.44
C LEU A 110 9.15 12.44 -5.41
N LEU A 111 9.85 11.31 -5.39
CA LEU A 111 11.32 11.25 -5.30
C LEU A 111 12.01 11.22 -6.68
N GLY A 112 11.26 11.17 -7.77
CA GLY A 112 11.79 11.18 -9.14
C GLY A 112 12.60 9.93 -9.51
N LYS A 113 12.45 8.81 -8.79
CA LYS A 113 13.16 7.54 -9.02
C LYS A 113 12.14 6.43 -9.31
N SER A 114 12.09 5.95 -10.55
CA SER A 114 11.10 4.97 -11.04
C SER A 114 11.33 3.53 -10.58
N ASP A 115 12.56 3.17 -10.23
CA ASP A 115 12.96 1.77 -9.99
C ASP A 115 13.20 1.47 -8.50
N MET A 116 12.69 2.32 -7.62
CA MET A 116 12.89 2.22 -6.18
C MET A 116 12.09 1.06 -5.58
N LYS A 117 12.76 0.17 -4.84
CA LYS A 117 12.13 -0.84 -3.97
C LYS A 117 11.98 -0.30 -2.55
N TRP A 118 11.20 -1.00 -1.71
CA TRP A 118 10.99 -0.60 -0.31
C TRP A 118 12.30 -0.47 0.49
N LYS A 119 13.27 -1.36 0.25
CA LYS A 119 14.62 -1.32 0.86
C LYS A 119 15.39 -0.02 0.62
N ASP A 120 15.15 0.64 -0.50
CA ASP A 120 15.91 1.84 -0.89
C ASP A 120 15.27 3.12 -0.36
N VAL A 121 14.01 3.06 0.08
CA VAL A 121 13.23 4.23 0.55
C VAL A 121 13.96 4.98 1.68
N PRO A 122 14.44 4.33 2.76
CA PRO A 122 15.08 5.04 3.86
C PRO A 122 16.34 5.81 3.42
N ASN A 123 17.15 5.20 2.55
CA ASN A 123 18.39 5.78 2.02
C ASN A 123 18.11 6.96 1.08
N ILE A 124 17.09 6.85 0.22
CA ILE A 124 16.72 7.90 -0.72
C ILE A 124 16.10 9.10 0.01
N VAL A 125 15.29 8.85 1.02
CA VAL A 125 14.70 9.88 1.87
C VAL A 125 15.80 10.64 2.62
N GLN A 126 16.82 9.95 3.14
CA GLN A 126 17.97 10.61 3.76
C GLN A 126 18.74 11.49 2.77
N THR A 127 19.07 10.96 1.58
CA THR A 127 19.85 11.70 0.59
C THR A 127 19.12 12.93 0.07
N THR A 128 17.82 12.83 -0.22
CA THR A 128 16.98 13.99 -0.62
C THR A 128 16.92 15.05 0.48
N PHE A 129 16.83 14.66 1.75
CA PHE A 129 16.88 15.63 2.84
C PHE A 129 18.27 16.28 3.00
N ASP A 130 19.36 15.56 2.82
CA ASP A 130 20.70 16.14 2.93
C ASP A 130 21.08 17.02 1.73
N GLU A 131 20.53 16.73 0.55
CA GLU A 131 20.58 17.60 -0.64
C GLU A 131 19.80 18.89 -0.42
N SER A 132 18.60 18.82 0.20
CA SER A 132 17.80 20.01 0.55
C SER A 132 18.53 20.94 1.53
N LYS A 133 19.24 20.39 2.53
CA LYS A 133 20.09 21.16 3.45
C LYS A 133 21.26 21.82 2.75
N SER A 134 21.94 21.09 1.87
CA SER A 134 23.07 21.64 1.10
C SER A 134 22.60 22.79 0.20
N SER A 135 21.37 22.76 -0.31
CA SER A 135 20.81 23.88 -1.07
C SER A 135 20.50 25.12 -0.21
N ALA A 136 20.06 24.91 1.04
CA ALA A 136 19.78 25.99 2.00
C ALA A 136 21.06 26.63 2.58
N GLU A 137 22.11 25.84 2.88
CA GLU A 137 23.40 26.30 3.41
C GLU A 137 24.24 27.15 2.44
N TYR A 138 23.89 27.21 1.16
CA TYR A 138 24.57 28.07 0.17
C TYR A 138 23.66 29.19 -0.36
N GLY A 139 22.56 29.47 0.33
CA GLY A 139 21.59 30.52 -0.01
C GLY A 139 22.22 31.91 -0.21
N TYR A 140 23.27 32.21 0.54
CA TYR A 140 24.04 33.47 0.53
C TYR A 140 25.25 33.47 -0.42
N MET A 141 25.54 32.36 -1.10
CA MET A 141 26.65 32.28 -2.05
C MET A 141 26.19 32.58 -3.47
N SER A 142 27.03 33.29 -4.23
CA SER A 142 26.85 33.53 -5.67
C SER A 142 26.69 32.19 -6.41
N ILE A 143 25.94 32.18 -7.51
CA ILE A 143 25.68 31.00 -8.35
C ILE A 143 27.00 30.31 -8.76
N SER A 144 28.04 31.10 -9.03
CA SER A 144 29.39 30.61 -9.35
C SER A 144 30.08 29.90 -8.18
N ASP A 145 29.88 30.38 -6.96
CA ASP A 145 30.43 29.75 -5.75
C ASP A 145 29.65 28.49 -5.36
N ARG A 146 28.34 28.44 -5.63
CA ARG A 146 27.51 27.23 -5.43
C ARG A 146 28.01 26.06 -6.28
N SER A 147 28.38 26.32 -7.53
CA SER A 147 28.95 25.29 -8.43
C SER A 147 30.31 24.80 -7.94
N ARG A 148 31.18 25.71 -7.50
CA ARG A 148 32.50 25.36 -6.93
C ARG A 148 32.38 24.54 -5.66
N VAL A 149 31.49 24.90 -4.74
CA VAL A 149 31.32 24.14 -3.50
C VAL A 149 30.68 22.77 -3.75
N LYS A 150 29.76 22.65 -4.71
CA LYS A 150 29.26 21.34 -5.18
C LYS A 150 30.37 20.48 -5.79
N GLU A 151 31.25 21.07 -6.58
CA GLU A 151 32.40 20.39 -7.18
C GLU A 151 33.40 19.93 -6.10
N ILE A 152 33.71 20.78 -5.12
CA ILE A 152 34.57 20.46 -3.98
C ILE A 152 33.95 19.37 -3.08
N LYS A 153 32.63 19.44 -2.80
CA LYS A 153 31.92 18.37 -2.08
C LYS A 153 31.94 17.06 -2.88
N GLY A 154 31.76 17.10 -4.19
CA GLY A 154 31.87 15.93 -5.07
C GLY A 154 33.27 15.31 -5.05
N TYR A 155 34.31 16.13 -5.06
CA TYR A 155 35.70 15.69 -4.91
C TYR A 155 35.97 15.09 -3.52
N LEU A 156 35.48 15.72 -2.44
CA LEU A 156 35.64 15.22 -1.07
C LEU A 156 34.90 13.90 -0.84
N GLN A 157 33.69 13.75 -1.39
CA GLN A 157 32.95 12.48 -1.39
C GLN A 157 33.68 11.40 -2.18
N ARG A 158 34.27 11.71 -3.34
CA ARG A 158 35.13 10.74 -4.08
C ARG A 158 36.36 10.32 -3.27
N THR A 159 36.98 11.23 -2.51
CA THR A 159 38.12 10.87 -1.65
C THR A 159 37.73 10.02 -0.44
N LYS A 160 36.53 10.20 0.14
CA LYS A 160 36.01 9.27 1.17
C LYS A 160 35.61 7.92 0.59
N SER A 161 35.04 7.91 -0.62
CA SER A 161 34.69 6.68 -1.36
C SER A 161 35.90 5.83 -1.72
N SER A 162 37.08 6.45 -1.90
CA SER A 162 38.34 5.74 -2.22
C SER A 162 38.86 4.85 -1.09
N ASN A 163 38.46 5.10 0.16
CA ASN A 163 38.76 4.20 1.29
C ASN A 163 37.73 3.08 1.44
N ASP A 164 36.50 3.26 0.93
CA ASP A 164 35.48 2.20 0.85
C ASP A 164 35.66 1.29 -0.36
N THR A 165 36.36 1.74 -1.41
CA THR A 165 36.56 0.91 -2.62
C THR A 165 37.37 -0.35 -2.33
N ARG A 166 38.22 -0.36 -1.29
CA ARG A 166 38.98 -1.56 -0.89
C ARG A 166 38.16 -2.58 -0.09
N ARG A 167 36.99 -2.22 0.45
CA ARG A 167 36.00 -3.15 1.01
C ARG A 167 34.91 -3.52 -0.01
N SER A 168 34.55 -2.59 -0.89
CA SER A 168 33.51 -2.76 -1.91
C SER A 168 33.85 -3.75 -3.03
N PHE A 169 35.13 -4.03 -3.33
CA PHE A 169 35.49 -5.08 -4.29
C PHE A 169 35.20 -6.51 -3.79
N GLN A 170 34.86 -6.70 -2.52
CA GLN A 170 34.39 -7.98 -1.99
C GLN A 170 32.84 -8.08 -1.97
N ASP A 171 32.12 -6.96 -1.92
CA ASP A 171 30.65 -6.93 -1.93
C ASP A 171 30.03 -6.74 -3.32
N ALA A 172 30.78 -6.20 -4.30
CA ALA A 172 30.29 -6.00 -5.67
C ALA A 172 30.11 -7.31 -6.48
N ALA A 173 30.54 -8.46 -5.95
CA ALA A 173 30.37 -9.76 -6.59
C ALA A 173 29.00 -10.41 -6.32
N VAL A 174 28.10 -9.77 -5.54
CA VAL A 174 26.82 -10.38 -5.10
C VAL A 174 25.56 -9.73 -5.72
N MET A 175 25.66 -8.65 -6.49
CA MET A 175 24.47 -7.95 -7.02
C MET A 175 24.37 -8.04 -8.56
N LEU A 176 24.32 -9.25 -9.09
CA LEU A 176 23.55 -9.51 -10.30
C LEU A 176 22.12 -9.73 -9.82
N GLU A 177 21.28 -8.69 -9.87
CA GLU A 177 19.85 -8.83 -9.58
C GLU A 177 19.27 -9.97 -10.44
N ASP A 178 18.68 -10.96 -9.79
CA ASP A 178 18.13 -12.12 -10.49
C ASP A 178 16.98 -11.62 -11.39
N PRO A 179 16.95 -11.93 -12.71
CA PRO A 179 15.84 -11.56 -13.59
C PRO A 179 14.48 -12.08 -13.09
N MET A 180 14.47 -13.02 -12.15
CA MET A 180 13.27 -13.40 -11.41
C MET A 180 12.75 -12.32 -10.45
N ASP A 181 13.63 -11.65 -9.69
CA ASP A 181 13.24 -10.62 -8.73
C ASP A 181 12.61 -9.41 -9.42
N MET A 182 13.06 -9.05 -10.62
CA MET A 182 12.42 -7.99 -11.42
C MET A 182 10.98 -8.35 -11.83
N LYS A 183 10.74 -9.59 -12.28
CA LYS A 183 9.39 -10.03 -12.66
C LYS A 183 8.45 -10.18 -11.47
N GLU A 184 9.00 -10.44 -10.29
CA GLU A 184 8.26 -10.47 -9.02
C GLU A 184 7.94 -9.05 -8.52
N PHE A 185 8.86 -8.10 -8.71
CA PHE A 185 8.60 -6.70 -8.41
C PHE A 185 7.57 -6.07 -9.36
N GLU A 186 7.65 -6.39 -10.66
CA GLU A 186 6.64 -5.96 -11.62
C GLU A 186 5.24 -6.45 -11.20
N SER A 187 5.09 -7.73 -10.82
CA SER A 187 3.79 -8.25 -10.39
C SER A 187 3.27 -7.63 -9.09
N TYR A 188 4.16 -7.20 -8.20
CA TYR A 188 3.80 -6.38 -7.04
C TYR A 188 3.29 -5.00 -7.46
N MET A 189 3.99 -4.35 -8.40
CA MET A 189 3.61 -3.03 -8.92
C MET A 189 2.40 -3.05 -9.85
N LEU A 190 1.95 -4.20 -10.37
CA LEU A 190 0.80 -4.26 -11.27
C LEU A 190 -0.50 -3.79 -10.62
N MET A 191 -0.69 -4.02 -9.31
CA MET A 191 -1.86 -3.55 -8.55
C MET A 191 -2.01 -2.03 -8.56
N THR A 192 -0.93 -1.28 -8.84
CA THR A 192 -0.95 0.20 -8.89
C THR A 192 -1.70 0.79 -10.07
N ASN A 193 -1.90 -0.01 -11.13
CA ASN A 193 -2.37 0.46 -12.41
C ASN A 193 -3.80 0.01 -12.74
N CYS A 194 -4.36 -0.90 -11.95
CA CYS A 194 -5.66 -1.50 -12.23
C CYS A 194 -6.45 -1.65 -10.94
N VAL A 195 -7.69 -1.19 -10.98
CA VAL A 195 -8.61 -1.18 -9.84
C VAL A 195 -9.63 -2.28 -10.06
N PHE A 196 -9.38 -3.44 -9.49
CA PHE A 196 -10.32 -4.56 -9.50
C PHE A 196 -10.13 -5.42 -8.26
N THR A 197 -11.20 -6.04 -7.78
CA THR A 197 -11.16 -6.98 -6.65
C THR A 197 -12.02 -8.19 -6.96
N ASN A 198 -11.59 -9.38 -6.52
CA ASN A 198 -12.44 -10.57 -6.58
C ASN A 198 -13.29 -10.64 -5.31
N VAL A 199 -14.60 -10.51 -5.49
CA VAL A 199 -15.58 -10.49 -4.39
C VAL A 199 -15.59 -11.80 -3.59
N LEU A 200 -15.25 -12.93 -4.22
CA LEU A 200 -15.25 -14.21 -3.54
C LEU A 200 -14.08 -14.40 -2.57
N GLU A 201 -12.97 -13.67 -2.71
CA GLU A 201 -11.80 -13.89 -1.85
C GLU A 201 -12.15 -13.69 -0.37
N ASN A 202 -12.72 -12.54 -0.04
CA ASN A 202 -13.12 -12.21 1.33
C ASN A 202 -14.19 -13.17 1.87
N LEU A 203 -15.18 -13.51 1.05
CA LEU A 203 -16.26 -14.43 1.44
C LEU A 203 -15.73 -15.85 1.71
N VAL A 204 -14.86 -16.36 0.85
CA VAL A 204 -14.27 -17.69 1.01
C VAL A 204 -13.34 -17.71 2.23
N ILE A 205 -12.54 -16.67 2.46
CA ILE A 205 -11.67 -16.57 3.64
C ILE A 205 -12.50 -16.57 4.93
N GLN A 206 -13.58 -15.79 5.01
CA GLN A 206 -14.48 -15.77 6.17
C GLN A 206 -15.10 -17.15 6.42
N VAL A 207 -15.66 -17.78 5.38
CA VAL A 207 -16.24 -19.13 5.51
C VAL A 207 -15.17 -20.15 5.90
N ALA A 208 -13.96 -20.07 5.34
CA ALA A 208 -12.85 -20.95 5.69
C ALA A 208 -12.45 -20.78 7.16
N GLN A 209 -12.39 -19.56 7.68
CA GLN A 209 -12.14 -19.29 9.10
C GLN A 209 -13.23 -19.92 9.97
N ASP A 210 -14.50 -19.64 9.68
CA ASP A 210 -15.63 -20.18 10.44
C ASP A 210 -15.65 -21.71 10.47
N GLN A 211 -15.46 -22.36 9.31
CA GLN A 211 -15.46 -23.81 9.21
C GLN A 211 -14.22 -24.43 9.87
N THR A 212 -13.07 -23.79 9.79
CA THR A 212 -11.85 -24.24 10.47
C THR A 212 -12.03 -24.20 11.98
N HIS A 213 -12.66 -23.14 12.52
CA HIS A 213 -12.98 -23.07 13.94
C HIS A 213 -13.98 -24.15 14.37
N ARG A 214 -15.06 -24.36 13.61
CA ARG A 214 -16.07 -25.41 13.90
C ARG A 214 -15.50 -26.83 13.83
N MET A 215 -14.65 -27.11 12.85
CA MET A 215 -14.09 -28.44 12.62
C MET A 215 -12.73 -28.66 13.31
N SER A 216 -12.23 -27.69 14.07
CA SER A 216 -10.94 -27.74 14.76
C SER A 216 -10.76 -28.98 15.64
N MET A 217 -11.85 -29.48 16.23
CA MET A 217 -11.85 -30.71 17.04
C MET A 217 -11.89 -32.01 16.22
N VAL A 218 -12.32 -31.95 14.95
CA VAL A 218 -12.50 -33.12 14.06
C VAL A 218 -11.32 -33.30 13.12
N LEU A 219 -10.62 -32.21 12.78
CA LEU A 219 -9.49 -32.24 11.88
C LEU A 219 -8.28 -32.89 12.56
N ALA A 220 -7.76 -33.95 11.95
CA ALA A 220 -6.57 -34.66 12.44
C ALA A 220 -5.30 -33.78 12.43
N ARG A 221 -5.31 -32.65 11.70
CA ARG A 221 -4.17 -31.74 11.52
C ARG A 221 -4.65 -30.30 11.38
N HIS A 222 -3.82 -29.37 11.85
CA HIS A 222 -3.99 -27.96 11.55
C HIS A 222 -3.83 -27.74 10.03
N VAL A 223 -4.73 -26.99 9.41
CA VAL A 223 -4.70 -26.64 7.98
C VAL A 223 -4.63 -25.11 7.88
N GLU A 224 -3.80 -24.59 7.00
CA GLU A 224 -3.70 -23.15 6.78
C GLU A 224 -4.90 -22.64 5.98
N ILE A 225 -5.49 -21.53 6.44
CA ILE A 225 -6.69 -20.93 5.85
C ILE A 225 -6.43 -20.55 4.38
N ASP A 226 -5.21 -20.11 4.08
CA ASP A 226 -4.81 -19.66 2.76
C ASP A 226 -4.78 -20.80 1.74
N ASP A 227 -4.34 -21.99 2.14
CA ASP A 227 -4.37 -23.19 1.29
C ASP A 227 -5.80 -23.64 1.00
N VAL A 228 -6.67 -23.55 2.01
CA VAL A 228 -8.10 -23.86 1.89
C VAL A 228 -8.76 -22.89 0.93
N ALA A 229 -8.48 -21.59 1.07
CA ALA A 229 -8.99 -20.55 0.22
C ALA A 229 -8.50 -20.71 -1.23
N ALA A 230 -7.20 -20.96 -1.45
CA ALA A 230 -6.64 -21.22 -2.77
C ALA A 230 -7.29 -22.44 -3.44
N TYR A 231 -7.49 -23.52 -2.69
CA TYR A 231 -8.15 -24.71 -3.22
C TYR A 231 -9.61 -24.45 -3.60
N ALA A 232 -10.36 -23.75 -2.74
CA ALA A 232 -11.77 -23.46 -2.98
C ALA A 232 -11.95 -22.48 -4.16
N LEU A 233 -11.20 -21.38 -4.19
CA LEU A 233 -11.29 -20.37 -5.26
C LEU A 233 -10.92 -20.93 -6.64
N ASN A 234 -10.00 -21.88 -6.72
CA ASN A 234 -9.67 -22.57 -7.97
C ASN A 234 -10.81 -23.43 -8.56
N ARG A 235 -11.87 -23.67 -7.78
CA ARG A 235 -13.04 -24.48 -8.17
C ARG A 235 -14.32 -23.66 -8.28
N LEU A 236 -14.28 -22.40 -7.87
CA LEU A 236 -15.39 -21.48 -7.93
C LEU A 236 -15.25 -20.57 -9.16
N PRO A 237 -16.36 -20.05 -9.71
CA PRO A 237 -16.30 -19.03 -10.74
C PRO A 237 -15.70 -17.74 -10.18
N THR A 238 -14.93 -17.01 -10.99
CA THR A 238 -14.40 -15.69 -10.61
C THR A 238 -15.47 -14.61 -10.67
N MET A 239 -15.44 -13.67 -9.73
CA MET A 239 -16.33 -12.51 -9.71
C MET A 239 -15.54 -11.26 -9.37
N TYR A 240 -14.90 -10.72 -10.42
CA TYR A 240 -14.19 -9.46 -10.39
C TYR A 240 -15.15 -8.29 -10.62
N ALA A 241 -14.98 -7.25 -9.80
CA ALA A 241 -15.68 -5.99 -9.92
C ALA A 241 -14.68 -4.82 -9.88
N THR A 242 -15.01 -3.75 -10.60
CA THR A 242 -14.25 -2.49 -10.68
C THR A 242 -14.97 -1.32 -10.03
N THR A 243 -16.26 -1.48 -9.76
CA THR A 243 -17.14 -0.46 -9.19
C THR A 243 -17.68 -0.94 -7.86
N GLU A 244 -17.92 -0.01 -6.94
CA GLU A 244 -18.49 -0.30 -5.62
C GLU A 244 -19.86 -0.98 -5.72
N GLN A 245 -20.76 -0.43 -6.54
CA GLN A 245 -22.06 -1.05 -6.85
C GLN A 245 -21.90 -2.45 -7.45
N GLY A 246 -20.84 -2.65 -8.24
CA GLY A 246 -20.47 -3.96 -8.79
C GLY A 246 -20.10 -4.96 -7.71
N VAL A 247 -19.29 -4.54 -6.73
CA VAL A 247 -18.91 -5.35 -5.57
C VAL A 247 -20.15 -5.71 -4.74
N GLU A 248 -21.00 -4.75 -4.42
CA GLU A 248 -22.23 -5.01 -3.65
C GLU A 248 -23.15 -6.00 -4.37
N ARG A 249 -23.41 -5.78 -5.67
CA ARG A 249 -24.27 -6.65 -6.46
C ARG A 249 -23.70 -8.06 -6.58
N GLN A 250 -22.40 -8.19 -6.84
CA GLN A 250 -21.75 -9.50 -6.91
C GLN A 250 -21.72 -10.18 -5.54
N THR A 251 -21.57 -9.43 -4.44
CA THR A 251 -21.61 -9.97 -3.07
C THR A 251 -22.99 -10.50 -2.74
N GLN A 252 -24.04 -9.73 -3.03
CA GLN A 252 -25.43 -10.18 -2.84
C GLN A 252 -25.73 -11.43 -3.66
N ARG A 253 -25.30 -11.46 -4.92
CA ARG A 253 -25.44 -12.62 -5.79
C ARG A 253 -24.69 -13.84 -5.24
N ALA A 254 -23.44 -13.67 -4.80
CA ALA A 254 -22.64 -14.73 -4.19
C ALA A 254 -23.35 -15.34 -2.97
N ARG A 255 -23.92 -14.50 -2.11
CA ARG A 255 -24.63 -14.92 -0.89
C ARG A 255 -25.92 -15.70 -1.21
N GLN A 256 -26.68 -15.25 -2.21
CA GLN A 256 -27.96 -15.87 -2.58
C GLN A 256 -27.77 -17.16 -3.36
N GLU A 257 -26.92 -17.15 -4.40
CA GLU A 257 -26.81 -18.26 -5.36
C GLU A 257 -25.72 -19.27 -4.99
N MET A 258 -24.64 -18.83 -4.35
CA MET A 258 -23.41 -19.63 -4.22
C MET A 258 -22.99 -19.95 -2.79
N SER A 259 -23.70 -19.47 -1.76
CA SER A 259 -23.35 -19.72 -0.36
C SER A 259 -23.19 -21.21 -0.02
N ASN A 260 -24.12 -22.05 -0.47
CA ASN A 260 -24.06 -23.49 -0.28
C ASN A 260 -22.88 -24.13 -1.04
N GLN A 261 -22.62 -23.67 -2.26
CA GLN A 261 -21.51 -24.18 -3.07
C GLN A 261 -20.16 -23.82 -2.43
N ILE A 262 -20.00 -22.57 -1.98
CA ILE A 262 -18.81 -22.09 -1.26
C ILE A 262 -18.59 -22.94 -0.01
N ALA A 263 -19.61 -23.11 0.84
CA ALA A 263 -19.48 -23.93 2.05
C ALA A 263 -19.07 -25.38 1.71
N SER A 264 -19.71 -26.01 0.72
CA SER A 264 -19.39 -27.39 0.32
C SER A 264 -17.97 -27.55 -0.23
N THR A 265 -17.50 -26.60 -1.04
CA THR A 265 -16.14 -26.61 -1.61
C THR A 265 -15.08 -26.36 -0.54
N VAL A 266 -15.34 -25.47 0.42
CA VAL A 266 -14.45 -25.23 1.58
C VAL A 266 -14.36 -26.47 2.46
N ILE A 267 -15.48 -27.15 2.75
CA ILE A 267 -15.46 -28.41 3.50
C ILE A 267 -14.66 -29.48 2.76
N GLN A 268 -14.86 -29.61 1.44
CA GLN A 268 -14.07 -30.52 0.61
C GLN A 268 -12.57 -30.17 0.64
N ALA A 269 -12.23 -28.89 0.59
CA ALA A 269 -10.86 -28.40 0.71
C ALA A 269 -10.24 -28.82 2.06
N LEU A 270 -10.94 -28.59 3.17
CA LEU A 270 -10.48 -28.98 4.51
C LEU A 270 -10.28 -30.51 4.62
N MET A 271 -11.22 -31.30 4.09
CA MET A 271 -11.14 -32.77 4.13
C MET A 271 -10.04 -33.34 3.23
N THR A 272 -9.71 -32.66 2.14
CA THR A 272 -8.64 -33.09 1.23
C THR A 272 -7.26 -32.66 1.76
N LEU A 273 -7.13 -31.42 2.21
CA LEU A 273 -5.88 -30.87 2.75
C LEU A 273 -5.48 -31.53 4.08
N SER A 274 -6.44 -31.92 4.92
CA SER A 274 -6.15 -32.68 6.15
C SER A 274 -5.56 -34.07 5.88
N LYS A 275 -5.90 -34.69 4.74
CA LYS A 275 -5.36 -36.00 4.33
C LYS A 275 -3.98 -35.89 3.68
N THR A 276 -3.67 -34.78 3.02
CA THR A 276 -2.38 -34.59 2.36
C THR A 276 -1.26 -34.27 3.38
N PRO A 277 -0.06 -34.83 3.23
CA PRO A 277 1.07 -34.47 4.09
C PRO A 277 1.52 -33.04 3.82
N ARG A 278 1.77 -32.27 4.89
CA ARG A 278 2.34 -30.92 4.81
C ARG A 278 3.70 -31.01 4.12
N ARG A 279 3.86 -30.30 3.01
CA ARG A 279 5.17 -30.02 2.43
C ARG A 279 5.61 -28.68 3.00
N LEU A 280 6.82 -28.59 3.54
CA LEU A 280 7.41 -27.29 3.88
C LEU A 280 7.62 -26.54 2.57
N VAL A 281 6.83 -25.50 2.33
CA VAL A 281 6.95 -24.69 1.12
C VAL A 281 7.07 -23.24 1.53
N SER A 282 8.01 -22.54 0.90
CA SER A 282 8.18 -21.11 1.09
C SER A 282 6.94 -20.34 0.63
N PRO A 283 6.52 -19.31 1.36
CA PRO A 283 5.38 -18.50 1.00
C PRO A 283 5.57 -17.79 -0.34
N ILE A 284 4.50 -17.18 -0.88
CA ILE A 284 4.57 -16.43 -2.13
C ILE A 284 5.63 -15.32 -2.03
N PRO A 285 6.39 -15.06 -3.11
CA PRO A 285 7.41 -14.01 -3.10
C PRO A 285 6.93 -12.61 -2.72
N ILE A 286 5.62 -12.33 -2.77
CA ILE A 286 5.02 -11.06 -2.34
C ILE A 286 5.30 -10.78 -0.87
N LEU A 287 5.36 -11.81 -0.01
CA LEU A 287 5.70 -11.62 1.40
C LEU A 287 7.12 -11.06 1.59
N LYS A 288 8.06 -11.33 0.66
CA LYS A 288 9.40 -10.71 0.71
C LYS A 288 9.27 -9.18 0.66
N PHE A 289 8.43 -8.65 -0.23
CA PHE A 289 8.22 -7.20 -0.34
C PHE A 289 7.47 -6.63 0.86
N GLU A 290 6.62 -7.41 1.53
CA GLU A 290 6.00 -6.99 2.78
C GLU A 290 7.01 -6.92 3.93
N GLU A 291 7.91 -7.90 4.03
CA GLU A 291 9.00 -7.91 5.00
C GLU A 291 9.96 -6.73 4.75
N GLU A 292 10.33 -6.49 3.49
CA GLU A 292 11.13 -5.34 3.08
C GLU A 292 10.46 -4.01 3.44
N ARG A 293 9.15 -3.92 3.25
CA ARG A 293 8.36 -2.75 3.65
C ARG A 293 8.39 -2.56 5.17
N GLU A 294 8.15 -3.60 5.96
CA GLU A 294 8.16 -3.49 7.42
C GLU A 294 9.55 -3.11 7.95
N GLN A 295 10.62 -3.64 7.35
CA GLN A 295 11.99 -3.23 7.64
C GLN A 295 12.21 -1.74 7.31
N ALA A 296 11.84 -1.32 6.10
CA ALA A 296 11.98 0.07 5.67
C ALA A 296 11.17 1.03 6.53
N LEU A 297 9.94 0.67 6.94
CA LEU A 297 9.13 1.47 7.85
C LEU A 297 9.76 1.56 9.23
N THR A 298 10.34 0.47 9.74
CA THR A 298 11.05 0.46 11.03
C THR A 298 12.27 1.39 10.99
N GLU A 299 13.06 1.32 9.92
CA GLU A 299 14.19 2.23 9.71
C GLU A 299 13.72 3.69 9.60
N LEU A 300 12.65 3.97 8.85
CA LEU A 300 12.08 5.31 8.73
C LEU A 300 11.57 5.85 10.07
N ARG A 301 10.93 5.01 10.90
CA ARG A 301 10.52 5.39 12.27
C ARG A 301 11.71 5.81 13.12
N GLN A 302 12.82 5.07 13.04
CA GLN A 302 14.06 5.42 13.74
C GLN A 302 14.68 6.72 13.21
N LEU A 303 14.69 6.91 11.89
CA LEU A 303 15.29 8.09 11.24
C LEU A 303 14.50 9.37 11.50
N LEU A 304 13.18 9.28 11.45
CA LEU A 304 12.28 10.42 11.58
C LEU A 304 11.79 10.63 13.02
N GLN A 305 12.07 9.69 13.93
CA GLN A 305 11.66 9.73 15.35
C GLN A 305 10.14 9.91 15.53
N ARG A 306 9.35 9.34 14.63
CA ARG A 306 7.89 9.30 14.67
C ARG A 306 7.43 7.85 14.61
N ASP A 307 6.56 7.46 15.52
CA ASP A 307 6.02 6.09 15.59
C ASP A 307 4.75 5.95 14.72
N ASP A 308 4.13 7.07 14.35
CA ASP A 308 2.90 7.23 13.57
C ASP A 308 3.10 6.93 12.06
N ILE A 309 4.32 6.59 11.65
CA ILE A 309 4.63 6.33 10.25
C ILE A 309 4.01 5.01 9.83
N THR A 310 2.99 5.11 8.98
CA THR A 310 2.40 4.03 8.21
C THR A 310 2.72 4.21 6.74
N TRP A 311 2.58 3.14 5.95
CA TRP A 311 2.72 3.21 4.50
C TRP A 311 1.70 4.15 3.84
N ARG A 312 0.53 4.37 4.46
CA ARG A 312 -0.50 5.32 3.99
C ARG A 312 -0.08 6.78 4.19
N ASN A 313 0.51 7.08 5.34
CA ASN A 313 0.91 8.45 5.70
C ASN A 313 2.22 8.86 5.07
N LEU A 314 3.12 7.91 4.83
CA LEU A 314 4.48 8.17 4.40
C LEU A 314 4.58 9.06 3.14
N PRO A 315 3.78 8.85 2.06
CA PRO A 315 3.81 9.75 0.91
C PRO A 315 3.42 11.19 1.24
N ARG A 316 2.36 11.38 2.05
CA ARG A 316 1.91 12.72 2.46
C ARG A 316 2.96 13.41 3.33
N LEU A 317 3.53 12.68 4.28
CA LEU A 317 4.60 13.20 5.15
C LEU A 317 5.82 13.64 4.34
N ILE A 318 6.24 12.85 3.35
CA ILE A 318 7.39 13.22 2.50
C ILE A 318 7.07 14.43 1.63
N GLU A 319 5.86 14.52 1.09
CA GLU A 319 5.37 15.69 0.33
C GLU A 319 5.43 16.96 1.20
N GLU A 320 4.86 16.93 2.41
CA GLU A 320 4.95 18.04 3.38
C GLU A 320 6.40 18.38 3.75
N ALA A 321 7.27 17.38 3.93
CA ALA A 321 8.66 17.63 4.26
C ALA A 321 9.43 18.29 3.11
N LEU A 322 9.15 17.88 1.87
CA LEU A 322 9.71 18.49 0.68
C LEU A 322 9.21 19.93 0.54
N GLU A 323 7.91 20.19 0.69
CA GLU A 323 7.34 21.54 0.68
C GLU A 323 7.96 22.45 1.76
N GLN A 324 8.05 21.97 3.00
CA GLN A 324 8.64 22.73 4.11
C GLN A 324 10.14 22.97 3.94
N SER A 325 10.86 22.04 3.29
CA SER A 325 12.27 22.23 2.92
C SER A 325 12.43 23.30 1.83
N THR A 326 11.46 23.38 0.91
CA THR A 326 11.44 24.37 -0.17
C THR A 326 11.13 25.77 0.38
N MET A 327 10.26 25.85 1.39
CA MET A 327 9.89 27.09 2.10
C MET A 327 10.94 27.58 3.12
N ARG A 328 12.14 26.97 3.18
CA ARG A 328 13.25 27.34 4.09
C ARG A 328 12.91 27.28 5.58
N SER A 329 11.93 26.47 5.99
CA SER A 329 11.66 26.28 7.42
C SER A 329 12.69 25.32 8.02
N THR A 330 13.67 25.83 8.75
CA THR A 330 14.74 25.02 9.37
C THR A 330 14.22 24.14 10.52
N ASN A 331 12.97 24.34 10.95
CA ASN A 331 12.41 23.77 12.17
C ASN A 331 11.47 22.58 11.92
N TRP A 332 11.24 22.16 10.68
CA TRP A 332 10.30 21.07 10.37
C TRP A 332 10.62 19.76 11.09
N ARG A 333 11.92 19.40 11.20
CA ARG A 333 12.35 18.20 11.95
C ARG A 333 12.04 18.31 13.45
N GLN A 334 12.16 19.49 14.02
CA GLN A 334 11.82 19.72 15.42
C GLN A 334 10.31 19.62 15.61
N ARG A 335 9.52 20.22 14.71
CA ARG A 335 8.06 20.08 14.69
C ARG A 335 7.63 18.61 14.61
N TRP A 336 8.24 17.84 13.71
CA TRP A 336 7.95 16.41 13.57
C TRP A 336 8.30 15.59 14.80
N ARG A 337 9.43 15.88 15.47
CA ARG A 337 9.77 15.24 16.74
C ARG A 337 8.75 15.56 17.84
N MET A 338 8.26 16.79 17.87
CA MET A 338 7.22 17.22 18.81
C MET A 338 5.89 16.51 18.53
N LEU A 339 5.49 16.37 17.26
CA LEU A 339 4.31 15.57 16.90
C LEU A 339 4.46 14.10 17.32
N GLY A 340 5.62 13.49 17.07
CA GLY A 340 5.89 12.12 17.53
C GLY A 340 6.00 11.98 19.06
N GLN A 341 6.19 13.08 19.79
CA GLN A 341 6.11 13.08 21.26
C GLN A 341 4.64 13.09 21.73
N ILE A 342 3.76 13.87 21.09
CA ILE A 342 2.32 13.84 21.35
C ILE A 342 1.80 12.42 21.13
N TYR A 343 2.20 11.77 20.04
CA TYR A 343 1.78 10.40 19.74
C TYR A 343 2.14 9.39 20.84
N ARG A 344 3.37 9.50 21.36
CA ARG A 344 3.87 8.63 22.45
C ARG A 344 3.18 8.91 23.77
N GLU A 345 2.89 10.18 24.08
CA GLU A 345 2.18 10.56 25.31
C GLU A 345 0.73 10.11 25.31
N MET A 346 0.11 10.00 24.13
CA MET A 346 -1.24 9.45 23.97
C MET A 346 -1.27 7.93 23.86
N TYR A 347 -0.14 7.23 24.03
CA TYR A 347 -0.03 5.76 23.94
C TYR A 347 -0.61 5.15 22.66
N LEU A 348 -0.61 5.91 21.56
CA LEU A 348 -1.14 5.45 20.28
C LEU A 348 -0.20 4.43 19.63
N LYS A 349 -0.76 3.37 19.03
CA LYS A 349 0.02 2.41 18.23
C LYS A 349 0.13 2.90 16.79
N PRO A 350 1.19 2.52 16.04
CA PRO A 350 1.35 2.97 14.65
C PRO A 350 0.11 2.66 13.80
N GLY A 351 -0.51 3.71 13.24
CA GLY A 351 -1.72 3.59 12.41
C GLY A 351 -3.05 3.73 13.15
N ASP A 352 -3.04 3.99 14.45
CA ASP A 352 -4.24 4.32 15.22
C ASP A 352 -4.77 5.72 14.87
N ALA A 353 -3.87 6.68 14.67
CA ALA A 353 -4.22 8.03 14.24
C ALA A 353 -3.10 8.67 13.40
N ASP A 354 -3.48 9.60 12.55
CA ASP A 354 -2.56 10.35 11.71
C ASP A 354 -2.57 11.81 12.17
N ILE A 355 -1.42 12.31 12.61
CA ILE A 355 -1.29 13.66 13.20
C ILE A 355 -0.57 14.58 12.23
N PHE A 356 -1.23 15.67 11.86
CA PHE A 356 -0.73 16.72 10.96
C PHE A 356 -0.85 18.10 11.61
N LEU A 357 0.01 19.01 11.18
CA LEU A 357 -0.05 20.41 11.59
C LEU A 357 -0.21 21.27 10.34
N THR A 358 -1.32 22.00 10.23
CA THR A 358 -1.63 22.86 9.09
C THR A 358 -1.72 24.32 9.57
N GLN A 359 -1.44 25.27 8.68
CA GLN A 359 -1.64 26.70 8.97
C GLN A 359 -2.99 27.14 8.42
N SER A 360 -3.84 27.66 9.29
CA SER A 360 -5.11 28.32 8.95
C SER A 360 -5.00 29.84 9.18
N GLU A 361 -6.00 30.59 8.73
CA GLU A 361 -6.05 32.06 8.90
C GLU A 361 -6.03 32.47 10.40
N ASP A 362 -6.55 31.61 11.27
CA ASP A 362 -6.64 31.83 12.72
C ASP A 362 -5.43 31.32 13.53
N GLY A 363 -4.47 30.63 12.90
CA GLY A 363 -3.28 30.08 13.56
C GLY A 363 -2.90 28.67 13.12
N GLU A 364 -2.07 27.99 13.91
CA GLU A 364 -1.70 26.60 13.66
C GLU A 364 -2.85 25.67 14.09
N VAL A 365 -3.19 24.69 13.25
CA VAL A 365 -4.26 23.72 13.50
C VAL A 365 -3.65 22.33 13.57
N LEU A 366 -3.93 21.63 14.65
CA LEU A 366 -3.54 20.23 14.79
C LEU A 366 -4.67 19.34 14.27
N LEU A 367 -4.45 18.69 13.13
CA LEU A 367 -5.39 17.74 12.54
C LEU A 367 -5.00 16.34 13.02
N ILE A 368 -5.95 15.63 13.61
CA ILE A 368 -5.80 14.25 14.03
C ILE A 368 -6.87 13.42 13.35
N GLN A 369 -6.46 12.54 12.45
CA GLN A 369 -7.35 11.60 11.77
C GLN A 369 -7.27 10.24 12.46
N ALA A 370 -8.32 9.86 13.19
CA ALA A 370 -8.40 8.57 13.88
C ALA A 370 -8.88 7.47 12.93
N ASN A 371 -8.02 6.46 12.73
CA ASN A 371 -8.24 5.35 11.80
C ASN A 371 -8.90 4.14 12.47
N THR A 372 -8.98 4.10 13.81
CA THR A 372 -9.72 3.07 14.54
C THR A 372 -10.79 3.69 15.43
N LYS A 373 -11.89 2.95 15.64
CA LYS A 373 -12.94 3.38 16.57
C LYS A 373 -12.38 3.56 17.99
N GLU A 374 -11.51 2.65 18.41
CA GLU A 374 -10.90 2.67 19.74
C GLU A 374 -10.00 3.90 19.94
N SER A 375 -9.16 4.23 18.94
CA SER A 375 -8.31 5.42 19.02
C SER A 375 -9.11 6.71 19.02
N PHE A 376 -10.19 6.78 18.24
CA PHE A 376 -11.08 7.93 18.21
C PHE A 376 -11.71 8.20 19.58
N TRP A 377 -12.32 7.19 20.20
CA TRP A 377 -12.94 7.35 21.53
C TRP A 377 -11.91 7.68 22.60
N MET A 378 -10.73 7.04 22.57
CA MET A 378 -9.66 7.35 23.51
C MET A 378 -9.20 8.82 23.38
N LEU A 379 -9.02 9.31 22.15
CA LEU A 379 -8.63 10.70 21.90
C LEU A 379 -9.72 11.70 22.30
N ALA A 380 -10.99 11.36 22.09
CA ALA A 380 -12.12 12.20 22.49
C ALA A 380 -12.31 12.24 24.02
N GLU A 381 -12.17 11.10 24.70
CA GLU A 381 -12.27 11.00 26.16
C GLU A 381 -11.08 11.66 26.89
N HIS A 382 -9.92 11.70 26.24
CA HIS A 382 -8.70 12.32 26.77
C HIS A 382 -8.33 13.65 26.08
N SER A 383 -9.33 14.42 25.65
CA SER A 383 -9.14 15.73 25.00
C SER A 383 -8.33 16.73 25.84
N GLN A 384 -8.45 16.68 27.18
CA GLN A 384 -7.68 17.54 28.08
C GLN A 384 -6.18 17.22 28.11
N ALA A 385 -5.84 15.93 28.12
CA ALA A 385 -4.45 15.48 28.07
C ALA A 385 -3.83 15.85 26.72
N LEU A 386 -4.58 15.64 25.64
CA LEU A 386 -4.20 16.03 24.29
C LEU A 386 -3.98 17.54 24.16
N GLY A 387 -4.89 18.37 24.71
CA GLY A 387 -4.76 19.82 24.74
C GLY A 387 -3.52 20.28 25.51
N ARG A 388 -3.25 19.70 26.68
CA ARG A 388 -2.05 19.98 27.48
C ARG A 388 -0.76 19.66 26.73
N SER A 389 -0.66 18.45 26.16
CA SER A 389 0.52 18.04 25.40
C SER A 389 0.72 18.89 24.13
N THR A 390 -0.39 19.25 23.46
CA THR A 390 -0.37 20.09 22.25
C THR A 390 0.08 21.50 22.57
N LEU A 391 -0.54 22.20 23.53
CA LEU A 391 -0.17 23.59 23.87
C LEU A 391 1.24 23.70 24.47
N ARG A 392 1.72 22.66 25.18
CA ARG A 392 3.09 22.61 25.69
C ARG A 392 4.12 22.56 24.57
N LEU A 393 3.81 21.89 23.46
CA LEU A 393 4.73 21.69 22.33
C LEU A 393 4.52 22.72 21.21
N PHE A 394 3.28 23.20 21.05
CA PHE A 394 2.84 24.15 20.02
C PHE A 394 1.93 25.21 20.64
N PRO A 395 2.47 26.27 21.26
CA PRO A 395 1.69 27.32 21.91
C PRO A 395 0.89 28.20 20.94
N SER A 396 1.18 28.11 19.65
CA SER A 396 0.52 28.79 18.53
C SER A 396 -0.72 28.07 17.99
N VAL A 397 -1.10 26.93 18.58
CA VAL A 397 -2.27 26.18 18.11
C VAL A 397 -3.56 26.91 18.47
N ALA A 398 -4.41 27.12 17.45
CA ALA A 398 -5.70 27.79 17.57
C ALA A 398 -6.82 26.80 17.96
N TYR A 399 -6.82 25.62 17.34
CA TYR A 399 -7.73 24.53 17.68
C TYR A 399 -7.14 23.17 17.26
N ILE A 400 -7.66 22.11 17.87
CA ILE A 400 -7.37 20.72 17.53
C ILE A 400 -8.61 20.16 16.82
N GLU A 401 -8.43 19.53 15.67
CA GLU A 401 -9.51 18.94 14.89
C GLU A 401 -9.31 17.43 14.82
N LEU A 402 -10.26 16.70 15.41
CA LEU A 402 -10.32 15.25 15.44
C LEU A 402 -11.32 14.77 14.38
N SER A 403 -10.81 14.16 13.32
CA SER A 403 -11.61 13.55 12.25
C SER A 403 -11.59 12.03 12.34
N SER A 404 -12.68 11.39 11.94
CA SER A 404 -12.77 9.94 11.80
C SER A 404 -13.77 9.59 10.70
N TYR A 405 -13.57 8.47 10.02
CA TYR A 405 -14.53 7.90 9.06
C TYR A 405 -15.90 7.58 9.70
N LEU A 406 -15.98 7.57 11.03
CA LEU A 406 -17.20 7.34 11.79
C LEU A 406 -18.12 8.57 11.90
N LEU A 407 -17.59 9.77 11.67
CA LEU A 407 -18.34 11.02 11.78
C LEU A 407 -18.28 11.81 10.48
N GLU A 408 -19.44 12.32 10.04
CA GLU A 408 -19.53 13.22 8.89
C GLU A 408 -18.95 14.61 9.21
N THR A 409 -18.91 15.00 10.50
CA THR A 409 -18.36 16.27 10.97
C THR A 409 -17.20 16.04 11.94
N PRO A 410 -16.04 16.70 11.75
CA PRO A 410 -14.92 16.58 12.67
C PRO A 410 -15.25 17.25 14.02
N LEU A 411 -14.70 16.70 15.09
CA LEU A 411 -14.77 17.30 16.43
C LEU A 411 -13.67 18.34 16.57
N THR A 412 -14.03 19.58 16.87
CA THR A 412 -13.07 20.65 17.13
C THR A 412 -12.96 20.90 18.62
N TYR A 413 -11.73 20.99 19.11
CA TYR A 413 -11.42 21.43 20.46
C TYR A 413 -10.65 22.75 20.37
N THR A 414 -11.34 23.84 20.65
CA THR A 414 -10.83 25.21 20.47
C THR A 414 -10.01 25.67 21.65
N ARG A 415 -9.17 26.69 21.42
CA ARG A 415 -8.36 27.30 22.48
C ARG A 415 -9.21 27.86 23.64
N ASP A 416 -10.40 28.39 23.35
CA ASP A 416 -11.31 28.91 24.38
C ASP A 416 -11.87 27.78 25.26
N GLU A 417 -12.19 26.63 24.66
CA GLU A 417 -12.60 25.44 25.40
C GLU A 417 -11.45 24.88 26.25
N MET A 418 -10.21 24.88 25.73
CA MET A 418 -9.02 24.53 26.52
C MET A 418 -8.82 25.46 27.70
N ALA A 419 -9.11 26.76 27.55
CA ALA A 419 -9.05 27.73 28.63
C ALA A 419 -10.14 27.46 29.69
N ALA A 420 -11.36 27.15 29.26
CA ALA A 420 -12.47 26.80 30.15
C ALA A 420 -12.18 25.52 30.97
N ASP A 421 -11.45 24.57 30.38
CA ASP A 421 -11.02 23.33 31.03
C ASP A 421 -9.77 23.50 31.93
N GLY A 422 -9.25 24.72 32.09
CA GLY A 422 -8.12 25.02 32.98
C GLY A 422 -6.79 24.45 32.50
N ILE A 423 -6.61 24.34 31.18
CA ILE A 423 -5.38 23.82 30.55
C ILE A 423 -4.35 24.94 30.32
N MET A 424 -4.78 26.20 30.27
CA MET A 424 -3.93 27.39 30.07
C MET A 424 -3.63 28.14 31.36
#